data_AF-A0A843CV49-F1
#
_entry.id   AF-A0A843CV49-F1
#
_cell.length_a   1.000
_cell.length_b   1.000
_cell.length_c   1.000
_cell.angle_alpha   90.00
_cell.angle_beta   90.00
_cell.angle_gamma   90.00
#
_symmetry.space_group_name_H-M   'P 1'
#
loop_
_entity.id
_entity.type
_entity.pdbx_description
1 polymer ?
#
loop_
_entity_poly.entity_id
_entity_poly.type
_entity_poly.pdbx_seq_one_letter_code
_entity_poly.pdbx_strand_id
1 'polypeptide(L)'
;DEGWKKHGILQSEFFQLTPHENVKGFTNFAERLSARHDEEIWVEIQHYKNREHRDEIFEAIRKDMPMLQLFGQWYGLVTPGEDSTMGDFTKLKI
;
A
#
# COMPACT_ATOMS: atom_id res chain seq x y z
N ASP A 1 6.14 3.34 -11.50
CA ASP A 1 7.41 3.83 -10.90
C ASP A 1 7.85 5.25 -11.24
N GLU A 2 7.30 5.97 -12.23
CA GLU A 2 7.71 7.38 -12.48
C GLU A 2 6.88 8.43 -11.72
N GLY A 3 5.59 8.19 -11.48
CA GLY A 3 4.71 9.14 -10.79
C GLY A 3 5.07 9.39 -9.33
N TRP A 4 5.38 8.34 -8.57
CA TRP A 4 5.71 8.45 -7.13
C TRP A 4 7.04 9.15 -6.87
N LYS A 5 8.06 8.87 -7.69
CA LYS A 5 9.38 9.52 -7.61
C LYS A 5 9.30 11.02 -7.92
N LYS A 6 8.42 11.43 -8.85
CA LYS A 6 8.17 12.84 -9.16
C LYS A 6 7.75 13.64 -7.91
N HIS A 7 7.07 13.01 -6.97
CA HIS A 7 6.61 13.63 -5.72
C HIS A 7 7.55 13.40 -4.54
N GLY A 8 8.77 12.88 -4.75
CA GLY A 8 9.77 12.76 -3.68
C GLY A 8 9.69 11.48 -2.86
N ILE A 9 8.86 10.50 -3.22
CA ILE A 9 8.91 9.16 -2.60
C ILE A 9 10.30 8.56 -2.86
N LEU A 10 10.96 8.11 -1.79
CA LEU A 10 12.33 7.63 -1.86
C LEU A 10 12.41 6.27 -2.54
N GLN A 11 11.44 5.41 -2.22
CA GLN A 11 11.31 4.06 -2.74
C GLN A 11 9.85 3.61 -2.62
N SER A 12 9.38 2.89 -3.63
CA SER A 12 8.11 2.15 -3.58
C SER A 12 8.41 0.68 -3.84
N GLU A 13 7.80 -0.19 -3.07
CA GLU A 13 7.86 -1.64 -3.24
C GLU A 13 6.44 -2.18 -3.32
N PHE A 14 6.23 -3.11 -4.26
CA PHE A 14 4.94 -3.75 -4.49
C PHE A 14 5.12 -5.26 -4.35
N PHE A 15 4.28 -5.87 -3.52
CA PHE A 15 4.28 -7.29 -3.28
C PHE A 15 2.89 -7.85 -3.52
N GLN A 16 2.82 -9.06 -4.06
CA GLN A 16 1.61 -9.86 -4.07
C GLN A 16 1.74 -10.89 -2.96
N LEU A 17 0.80 -10.89 -2.02
CA LEU A 17 0.73 -11.93 -1.00
C LEU A 17 0.19 -13.20 -1.63
N THR A 18 1.01 -14.24 -1.66
CA THR A 18 0.54 -15.59 -1.99
C THR A 18 0.13 -16.28 -0.69
N PRO A 19 -1.15 -16.68 -0.52
CA PRO A 19 -1.57 -17.36 0.69
C PRO A 19 -0.98 -18.78 0.75
N HIS A 20 0.17 -18.91 1.42
CA HIS A 20 0.76 -20.20 1.82
C HIS A 20 0.21 -20.66 3.17
N GLU A 21 0.53 -21.91 3.54
CA GLU A 21 0.18 -22.53 4.82
C GLU A 21 0.51 -21.63 6.02
N ASN A 22 -0.39 -21.63 7.00
CA ASN A 22 -0.18 -20.93 8.27
C ASN A 22 1.03 -21.53 9.01
N VAL A 23 2.02 -20.70 9.32
CA VAL A 23 3.11 -21.09 10.23
C VAL A 23 2.57 -21.11 11.66
N LYS A 24 2.82 -22.18 12.42
CA LYS A 24 2.31 -22.31 13.79
C LYS A 24 2.65 -21.07 14.64
N GLY A 25 1.63 -20.43 15.20
CA GLY A 25 1.76 -19.22 16.02
C GLY A 25 1.69 -17.91 15.23
N PHE A 26 1.57 -17.97 13.91
CA PHE A 26 1.39 -16.81 13.02
C PHE A 26 0.08 -16.94 12.24
N THR A 27 -0.63 -15.83 12.10
CA THR A 27 -1.84 -15.74 11.27
C THR A 27 -1.48 -15.12 9.93
N ASN A 28 -1.88 -15.74 8.83
CA ASN A 28 -1.68 -15.18 7.49
C ASN A 28 -2.52 -13.91 7.31
N PHE A 29 -1.97 -12.89 6.64
CA PHE A 29 -2.69 -11.66 6.32
C PHE A 29 -3.97 -11.90 5.52
N ALA A 30 -3.98 -12.91 4.63
CA ALA A 30 -5.18 -13.27 3.87
C ALA A 30 -6.35 -13.67 4.78
N GLU A 31 -6.06 -14.41 5.85
CA GLU A 31 -7.07 -14.77 6.86
C GLU A 31 -7.54 -13.54 7.63
N ARG A 32 -6.62 -12.64 8.02
CA ARG A 32 -6.96 -11.43 8.77
C ARG A 32 -7.83 -10.46 7.98
N LEU A 33 -7.62 -10.40 6.68
CA LEU A 33 -8.39 -9.60 5.72
C LEU A 33 -9.62 -10.33 5.19
N SER A 34 -9.87 -11.58 5.63
CA SER A 34 -10.98 -12.41 5.15
C SER A 34 -11.02 -12.58 3.62
N ALA A 35 -9.85 -12.55 2.97
CA ALA A 35 -9.76 -12.63 1.52
C ALA A 35 -10.24 -13.99 0.99
N ARG A 36 -10.98 -13.97 -0.11
CA ARG A 36 -11.43 -15.17 -0.80
C ARG A 36 -10.27 -15.87 -1.50
N HIS A 37 -10.45 -17.14 -1.85
CA HIS A 37 -9.42 -17.94 -2.52
C HIS A 37 -9.06 -17.45 -3.94
N ASP A 38 -9.96 -16.71 -4.58
CA ASP A 38 -9.77 -16.10 -5.89
C ASP A 38 -9.29 -14.64 -5.82
N GLU A 39 -9.13 -14.09 -4.62
CA GLU A 39 -8.67 -12.72 -4.43
C GLU A 39 -7.16 -12.64 -4.30
N GLU A 40 -6.60 -11.65 -4.98
CA GLU A 40 -5.20 -11.28 -4.81
C GLU A 40 -5.10 -10.17 -3.77
N ILE A 41 -4.17 -10.31 -2.83
CA ILE A 41 -3.82 -9.23 -1.92
C ILE A 41 -2.52 -8.60 -2.40
N TRP A 42 -2.56 -7.31 -2.66
CA TRP A 42 -1.38 -6.51 -2.99
C TRP A 42 -0.97 -5.68 -1.77
N VAL A 43 0.33 -5.62 -1.52
CA VAL A 43 0.93 -4.82 -0.45
C VAL A 43 1.86 -3.81 -1.08
N GLU A 44 1.59 -2.53 -0.84
CA GLU A 44 2.47 -1.44 -1.21
C GLU A 44 3.20 -0.92 0.03
N ILE A 45 4.52 -0.75 -0.08
CA ILE A 45 5.35 -0.10 0.93
C ILE A 45 6.02 1.10 0.28
N GLN A 46 5.69 2.30 0.77
CA GLN A 46 6.32 3.55 0.36
C GLN A 46 7.27 4.04 1.46
N HIS A 47 8.50 4.36 1.07
CA HIS A 47 9.53 4.84 1.98
C HIS A 47 9.64 6.36 1.92
N TYR A 48 9.65 6.96 3.11
CA TYR A 48 9.79 8.39 3.31
C TYR A 48 10.93 8.66 4.28
N LYS A 49 11.52 9.85 4.19
CA LYS A 49 12.60 10.28 5.08
C LYS A 49 12.15 10.29 6.55
N ASN A 50 10.95 10.80 6.79
CA ASN A 50 10.28 10.88 8.09
C ASN A 50 8.77 11.12 7.86
N ARG A 51 8.00 11.21 8.94
CA ARG A 51 6.54 11.42 8.88
C ARG A 51 6.15 12.77 8.26
N GLU A 52 6.90 13.83 8.56
CA GLU A 52 6.64 15.17 8.00
C GLU A 52 6.77 15.16 6.47
N HIS A 53 7.85 14.57 5.95
CA HIS A 53 8.04 14.38 4.52
C HIS A 53 6.92 13.54 3.88
N ARG A 54 6.43 12.51 4.57
CA ARG A 54 5.27 11.74 4.12
C ARG A 54 4.03 12.62 3.99
N ASP A 55 3.74 13.45 4.99
CA ASP A 55 2.57 14.34 4.98
C ASP A 55 2.68 15.40 3.87
N GLU A 56 3.87 15.97 3.64
CA GLU A 56 4.14 16.87 2.52
C GLU A 56 3.87 16.22 1.16
N ILE A 57 4.30 14.95 0.98
CA ILE A 57 4.07 14.20 -0.26
C ILE A 57 2.57 13.95 -0.47
N PHE A 58 1.84 13.55 0.58
CA PHE A 58 0.39 13.36 0.48
C PHE A 58 -0.34 14.65 0.10
N GLU A 59 0.07 15.79 0.65
CA GLU A 59 -0.47 17.09 0.27
C GLU A 59 -0.15 17.48 -1.18
N ALA A 60 1.05 17.14 -1.67
CA ALA A 60 1.42 17.38 -3.07
C ALA A 60 0.59 16.52 -4.03
N ILE A 61 0.41 15.23 -3.71
CA ILE A 61 -0.40 14.28 -4.48
C ILE A 61 -1.86 14.73 -4.55
N ARG A 62 -2.43 15.20 -3.44
CA ARG A 62 -3.81 15.73 -3.40
C ARG A 62 -4.06 16.88 -4.36
N LYS A 63 -3.00 17.56 -4.81
CA LYS A 63 -3.06 18.68 -5.76
C LYS A 63 -2.68 18.27 -7.19
N ASP A 64 -2.21 17.04 -7.40
CA ASP A 64 -1.82 16.51 -8.72
C ASP A 64 -3.00 15.71 -9.32
N MET A 65 -3.75 16.37 -10.21
CA MET A 65 -4.94 15.78 -10.87
C MET A 65 -4.66 14.46 -11.61
N PRO A 66 -3.59 14.33 -12.41
CA PRO A 66 -3.18 13.04 -12.96
C PRO A 66 -3.01 11.92 -11.92
N MET A 67 -2.37 12.21 -10.77
CA MET A 67 -2.22 11.22 -9.70
C MET A 67 -3.58 10.83 -9.11
N LEU A 68 -4.46 11.80 -8.85
CA LEU A 68 -5.80 11.51 -8.35
C LEU A 68 -6.61 10.61 -9.30
N GLN A 69 -6.46 10.80 -10.61
CA GLN A 69 -7.09 9.91 -11.61
C GLN A 69 -6.53 8.50 -11.54
N LEU A 70 -5.21 8.35 -11.40
CA LEU A 70 -4.57 7.05 -11.23
C LEU A 70 -5.05 6.34 -9.96
N PHE A 71 -5.16 7.07 -8.84
CA PHE A 71 -5.75 6.55 -7.61
C PHE A 71 -7.19 6.08 -7.84
N GLY A 72 -8.01 6.85 -8.56
CA GLY A 72 -9.37 6.45 -8.89
C GLY A 72 -9.42 5.14 -9.70
N GLN A 73 -8.52 4.98 -10.68
CA GLN A 73 -8.39 3.73 -11.43
C GLN A 73 -7.99 2.56 -10.53
N TRP A 74 -7.05 2.78 -9.61
CA TRP A 74 -6.60 1.78 -8.65
C TRP A 74 -7.71 1.38 -7.67
N TYR A 75 -8.47 2.33 -7.13
CA TYR A 75 -9.64 2.04 -6.29
C TYR A 75 -10.69 1.21 -7.04
N GLY A 76 -10.80 1.35 -8.36
CA GLY A 76 -11.66 0.52 -9.19
C GLY A 76 -11.21 -0.94 -9.32
N LEU A 77 -9.98 -1.28 -8.92
CA LEU A 77 -9.46 -2.66 -8.89
C LEU A 77 -9.75 -3.37 -7.56
N VAL A 78 -10.06 -2.61 -6.50
CA VAL A 78 -10.39 -3.19 -5.18
C VAL A 78 -11.70 -3.97 -5.29
N THR A 79 -11.76 -5.16 -4.68
CA THR A 79 -12.99 -5.97 -4.64
C THR A 79 -14.17 -5.10 -4.16
N PRO A 80 -15.33 -5.13 -4.85
CA PRO A 80 -16.50 -4.39 -4.43
C PRO A 80 -16.92 -4.71 -2.98
N GLY A 81 -17.04 -3.68 -2.16
CA GLY A 81 -17.43 -3.80 -0.74
C GLY A 81 -16.25 -3.98 0.21
N GLU A 82 -15.03 -4.15 -0.29
CA GLU A 82 -13.80 -4.16 0.49
C GLU A 82 -13.12 -2.80 0.48
N ASP A 83 -12.33 -2.53 1.52
CA ASP A 83 -11.53 -1.31 1.67
C ASP A 83 -10.04 -1.65 1.74
N SER A 84 -9.20 -0.66 1.39
CA SER A 84 -7.76 -0.76 1.55
C SER A 84 -7.36 -0.51 3.00
N THR A 85 -6.51 -1.38 3.55
CA THR A 85 -5.90 -1.15 4.88
C THR A 85 -4.61 -0.35 4.75
N MET A 86 -4.46 0.72 5.52
CA MET A 86 -3.27 1.57 5.54
C MET A 86 -2.71 1.71 6.96
N GLY A 87 -1.39 1.81 7.07
CA GLY A 87 -0.69 2.12 8.32
C GLY A 87 0.73 2.64 8.08
N ASP A 88 1.30 3.31 9.07
CA ASP A 88 2.69 3.77 9.03
C ASP A 88 3.59 2.85 9.84
N PHE A 89 4.78 2.57 9.32
CA PHE A 89 5.81 1.82 10.01
C PHE A 89 7.00 2.72 10.36
N THR A 90 7.57 2.54 11.55
CA THR A 90 8.86 3.14 11.91
C THR A 90 9.95 2.10 11.77
N LYS A 91 10.99 2.42 10.99
CA LYS A 91 12.16 1.56 10.86
C LYS A 91 12.86 1.42 12.21
N LEU A 92 12.86 0.21 12.77
CA LEU A 92 13.60 -0.10 13.98
C LEU A 92 15.11 -0.12 13.69
N LYS A 93 15.90 0.36 14.66
CA LYS A 93 17.36 0.22 14.67
C LYS A 93 17.72 -0.96 15.56
N ILE A 94 17.65 -2.15 14.97
CA ILE A 94 18.05 -3.40 15.63
C ILE A 94 19.37 -3.90 15.07
#